data_AF-A0A348FWV2-F1
#
_entry.id   AF-A0A348FWV2-F1
#
_cell.length_a   1.000
_cell.length_b   1.000
_cell.length_c   1.000
_cell.angle_alpha   90.00
_cell.angle_beta   90.00
_cell.angle_gamma   90.00
#
_symmetry.space_group_name_H-M   'P 1'
#
loop_
_entity.id
_entity.type
_entity.pdbx_description
1 polymer ?
#
loop_
_entity_poly.entity_id
_entity_poly.type
_entity_poly.pdbx_seq_one_letter_code
_entity_poly.pdbx_strand_id
1 'polypeptide(L)'
;MCDYSLHHVMSRPARVGETLVATMFVNSITRGFAAPDDPDVAVCLLPGTELGFDKPVEFEPAFGAFANRTAGSNLARFRQINMDNPYLHHDALEFPDGQVVLVTHLCAGQRATVLQLPAGAAIEEHRHAEAGGETAAPAGPSAPAEAAGGQHEPQTA
;
A
#
# COMPACT_ATOMS: atom_id res chain seq x y z
N MET A 1 -1.34 0.02 -4.94
CA MET A 1 -0.36 0.90 -4.26
C MET A 1 -0.97 1.24 -2.92
N CYS A 2 -0.33 0.93 -1.79
CA CYS A 2 -0.87 1.35 -0.50
C CYS A 2 -0.57 2.84 -0.32
N ASP A 3 -1.57 3.59 0.13
CA ASP A 3 -1.50 5.04 0.29
C ASP A 3 -0.83 5.39 1.63
N TYR A 4 0.41 4.96 1.78
CA TYR A 4 1.29 5.61 2.73
C TYR A 4 1.48 7.04 2.24
N SER A 5 1.21 8.03 3.09
CA SER A 5 1.49 9.46 2.86
C SER A 5 3.00 9.79 2.72
N LEU A 6 3.80 8.76 2.48
CA LEU A 6 5.23 8.71 2.21
C LEU A 6 5.50 8.96 0.72
N HIS A 7 5.16 10.14 0.20
CA HIS A 7 5.26 10.48 -1.24
C HIS A 7 6.66 10.30 -1.89
N HIS A 8 7.70 9.99 -1.11
CA HIS A 8 9.08 9.80 -1.57
C HIS A 8 9.77 8.52 -1.06
N VAL A 9 9.05 7.60 -0.40
CA VAL A 9 9.64 6.34 0.11
C VAL A 9 9.24 5.19 -0.81
N MET A 10 10.21 4.37 -1.20
CA MET A 10 9.94 3.14 -1.96
C MET A 10 9.09 2.18 -1.13
N SER A 11 8.19 1.43 -1.76
CA SER A 11 7.31 0.54 -1.02
C SER A 11 7.05 -0.80 -1.71
N ARG A 12 6.77 -1.83 -0.90
CA ARG A 12 6.53 -3.21 -1.35
C ARG A 12 5.48 -3.91 -0.47
N PRO A 13 4.74 -4.91 -0.98
CA PRO A 13 3.80 -5.67 -0.15
C PRO A 13 4.51 -6.46 0.96
N ALA A 14 3.80 -6.62 2.09
CA ALA A 14 4.16 -7.51 3.18
C ALA A 14 3.97 -8.99 2.79
N ARG A 15 4.77 -9.89 3.39
CA ARG A 15 4.69 -11.34 3.18
C ARG A 15 4.42 -12.08 4.48
N VAL A 16 3.73 -13.23 4.41
CA VAL A 16 3.51 -14.08 5.61
C VAL A 16 4.85 -14.61 6.13
N GLY A 17 5.03 -14.59 7.45
CA GLY A 17 6.27 -14.98 8.13
C GLY A 17 7.37 -13.91 8.12
N GLU A 18 7.13 -12.75 7.52
CA GLU A 18 8.09 -11.65 7.44
C GLU A 18 8.21 -10.90 8.78
N THR A 19 9.45 -10.67 9.23
CA THR A 19 9.73 -9.75 10.34
C THR A 19 9.78 -8.32 9.83
N LEU A 20 9.07 -7.43 10.52
CA LEU A 20 8.98 -6.00 10.29
C LEU A 20 9.50 -5.24 11.52
N VAL A 21 9.97 -4.02 11.30
CA VAL A 21 10.31 -3.07 12.36
C VAL A 21 9.53 -1.76 12.17
N ALA A 22 8.96 -1.25 13.25
CA ALA A 22 8.37 0.08 13.28
C ALA A 22 9.49 1.14 13.20
N THR A 23 9.50 1.97 12.16
CA THR A 23 10.58 2.92 11.88
C THR A 23 10.06 4.30 11.46
N MET A 24 10.93 5.30 11.49
CA MET A 24 10.72 6.60 10.85
C MET A 24 11.56 6.64 9.57
N PHE A 25 10.92 6.93 8.44
CA PHE A 25 11.64 7.02 7.15
C PHE A 25 12.35 8.35 7.01
N VAL A 26 13.55 8.33 6.41
CA VAL A 26 14.30 9.55 6.12
C VAL A 26 13.48 10.41 5.17
N ASN A 27 13.24 11.67 5.53
CA ASN A 27 12.34 12.63 4.87
C ASN A 27 10.82 12.40 5.08
N SER A 28 10.40 11.58 6.07
CA SER A 28 9.02 11.60 6.55
C SER A 28 8.91 11.88 8.06
N ILE A 29 7.82 12.55 8.43
CA ILE A 29 7.39 12.73 9.82
C ILE A 29 6.65 11.47 10.31
N THR A 30 6.12 10.65 9.40
CA THR A 30 5.28 9.48 9.73
C THR A 30 6.11 8.24 10.02
N ARG A 31 5.74 7.54 11.10
CA ARG A 31 6.20 6.16 11.33
C ARG A 31 5.44 5.17 10.45
N GLY A 32 6.10 4.09 10.09
CA GLY A 32 5.53 2.95 9.37
C GLY A 32 6.34 1.69 9.63
N PHE A 33 6.12 0.64 8.84
CA PHE A 33 6.87 -0.61 8.93
C PHE A 33 7.87 -0.72 7.80
N ALA A 34 9.08 -1.21 8.11
CA ALA A 34 10.11 -1.56 7.15
C ALA A 34 10.68 -2.95 7.48
N ALA A 35 11.54 -3.50 6.62
CA ALA A 35 12.29 -4.69 6.95
C ALA A 35 13.48 -4.34 7.87
N PRO A 36 13.88 -5.19 8.85
CA PRO A 36 15.03 -4.91 9.70
C PRO A 36 16.37 -4.78 8.95
N ASP A 37 16.45 -5.37 7.75
CA ASP A 37 17.58 -5.39 6.83
C ASP A 37 17.46 -4.39 5.67
N ASP A 38 16.28 -3.80 5.46
CA ASP A 38 16.00 -2.79 4.43
C ASP A 38 15.07 -1.68 5.00
N PRO A 39 15.63 -0.72 5.78
CA PRO A 39 14.86 0.29 6.49
C PRO A 39 14.38 1.45 5.60
N ASP A 40 14.92 1.59 4.39
CA ASP A 40 14.57 2.64 3.43
C ASP A 40 13.36 2.28 2.56
N VAL A 41 12.87 1.03 2.63
CA VAL A 41 11.70 0.54 1.90
C VAL A 41 10.54 0.26 2.86
N ALA A 42 9.42 0.95 2.64
CA ALA A 42 8.19 0.76 3.39
C ALA A 42 7.49 -0.56 3.03
N VAL A 43 7.08 -1.32 4.04
CA VAL A 43 6.38 -2.59 3.88
C VAL A 43 4.87 -2.38 4.03
N CYS A 44 4.18 -2.41 2.90
CA CYS A 44 2.76 -2.24 2.70
C CYS A 44 1.94 -3.38 3.32
N LEU A 45 1.21 -3.06 4.37
CA LEU A 45 0.20 -3.93 4.98
C LEU A 45 -1.17 -3.72 4.30
N LEU A 46 -1.94 -4.81 4.17
CA LEU A 46 -3.32 -4.76 3.66
C LEU A 46 -4.29 -4.69 4.86
N PRO A 47 -5.40 -3.95 4.78
CA PRO A 47 -6.44 -3.98 5.82
C PRO A 47 -6.90 -5.42 6.11
N GLY A 48 -6.64 -5.89 7.33
CA GLY A 48 -6.84 -7.28 7.75
C GLY A 48 -5.58 -8.13 7.88
N THR A 49 -4.38 -7.61 7.57
CA THR A 49 -3.12 -8.28 7.91
C THR A 49 -2.97 -8.39 9.43
N GLU A 50 -2.61 -9.55 9.94
CA GLU A 50 -2.38 -9.77 11.38
C GLU A 50 -0.88 -9.78 11.70
N LEU A 51 -0.51 -9.15 12.80
CA LEU A 51 0.85 -8.94 13.27
C LEU A 51 1.00 -9.48 14.69
N GLY A 52 2.05 -10.29 14.91
CA GLY A 52 2.49 -10.74 16.23
C GLY A 52 3.76 -10.01 16.64
N PHE A 53 3.70 -9.22 17.70
CA PHE A 53 4.84 -8.44 18.20
C PHE A 53 5.71 -9.23 19.17
N ASP A 54 7.03 -9.06 19.07
CA ASP A 54 8.02 -9.73 19.94
C ASP A 54 7.86 -9.31 21.42
N LYS A 55 7.28 -8.11 21.64
CA LYS A 55 7.10 -7.47 22.94
C LYS A 55 5.72 -6.80 23.00
N PRO A 56 5.18 -6.51 24.20
CA PRO A 56 3.98 -5.71 24.37
C PRO A 56 4.10 -4.37 23.63
N VAL A 57 3.05 -3.99 22.88
CA VAL A 57 3.15 -2.88 21.91
C VAL A 57 3.10 -1.53 22.62
N GLU A 58 4.18 -0.77 22.50
CA GLU A 58 4.34 0.57 23.06
C GLU A 58 3.89 1.65 22.07
N PHE A 59 3.17 2.66 22.58
CA PHE A 59 2.72 3.79 21.78
C PHE A 59 2.68 5.09 22.58
N GLU A 60 2.92 6.19 21.88
CA GLU A 60 2.85 7.54 22.42
C GLU A 60 1.38 7.95 22.64
N PRO A 61 1.01 8.41 23.84
CA PRO A 61 -0.33 8.91 24.10
C PRO A 61 -0.60 10.18 23.30
N ALA A 62 -1.81 10.29 22.74
CA ALA A 62 -2.27 11.57 22.19
C ALA A 62 -2.16 12.67 23.27
N PHE A 63 -1.69 13.85 22.87
CA PHE A 63 -1.46 15.03 23.73
C PHE A 63 -0.31 14.92 24.76
N GLY A 64 0.78 14.22 24.43
CA GLY A 64 2.10 14.52 25.00
C GLY A 64 2.31 14.22 26.49
N ALA A 65 1.57 13.25 27.04
CA ALA A 65 1.86 12.75 28.38
C ALA A 65 3.20 11.99 28.39
N PHE A 66 4.02 12.21 29.43
CA PHE A 66 5.42 11.78 29.52
C PHE A 66 5.68 10.26 29.56
N ALA A 67 4.64 9.41 29.56
CA ALA A 67 4.78 7.96 29.64
C ALA A 67 4.10 7.28 28.45
N ASN A 68 4.87 6.43 27.76
CA ASN A 68 4.33 5.51 26.74
C ASN A 68 3.24 4.63 27.36
N ARG A 69 2.24 4.31 26.56
CA ARG A 69 1.25 3.30 26.91
C ARG A 69 1.61 1.99 26.25
N THR A 70 1.24 0.88 26.89
CA THR A 70 1.45 -0.47 26.39
C THR A 70 0.10 -1.11 26.11
N ALA A 71 -0.08 -1.72 24.93
CA ALA A 71 -1.27 -2.48 24.61
C ALA A 71 -1.34 -3.78 25.44
N GLY A 72 -2.57 -4.24 25.77
CA GLY A 72 -2.78 -5.46 26.54
C GLY A 72 -2.47 -6.77 25.78
N SER A 73 -2.05 -6.68 24.52
CA SER A 73 -1.85 -7.80 23.60
C SER A 73 -0.65 -7.55 22.68
N ASN A 74 0.12 -8.62 22.42
CA ASN A 74 1.14 -8.66 21.38
C ASN A 74 0.56 -8.97 19.99
N LEU A 75 -0.68 -9.44 19.90
CA LEU A 75 -1.40 -9.63 18.63
C LEU A 75 -2.13 -8.33 18.27
N ALA A 76 -2.03 -7.90 17.02
CA ALA A 76 -2.80 -6.80 16.47
C ALA A 76 -3.20 -7.06 15.00
N ARG A 77 -4.29 -6.45 14.57
CA ARG A 77 -4.79 -6.46 13.19
C ARG A 77 -4.59 -5.08 12.57
N PHE A 78 -3.91 -5.03 11.42
CA PHE A 78 -3.78 -3.81 10.64
C PHE A 78 -5.13 -3.40 10.03
N ARG A 79 -5.49 -2.13 10.17
CA ARG A 79 -6.76 -1.54 9.73
C ARG A 79 -6.48 -0.15 9.16
N GLN A 80 -7.34 0.29 8.24
CA GLN A 80 -7.40 1.68 7.80
C GLN A 80 -8.65 2.35 8.36
N ILE A 81 -8.48 3.55 8.90
CA ILE A 81 -9.50 4.39 9.55
C ILE A 81 -9.45 5.82 9.00
N ASN A 82 -10.37 6.69 9.43
CA ASN A 82 -10.39 8.11 9.04
C ASN A 82 -10.45 8.36 7.51
N MET A 83 -10.90 7.39 6.71
CA MET A 83 -10.86 7.44 5.23
C MET A 83 -11.60 8.65 4.64
N ASP A 84 -12.55 9.22 5.38
CA ASP A 84 -13.32 10.42 5.00
C ASP A 84 -12.54 11.74 5.16
N ASN A 85 -11.34 11.72 5.76
CA ASN A 85 -10.52 12.91 6.03
C ASN A 85 -9.05 12.73 5.59
N PRO A 86 -8.64 13.32 4.45
CA PRO A 86 -7.29 13.14 3.89
C PRO A 86 -6.17 13.85 4.69
N TYR A 87 -6.51 14.61 5.74
CA TYR A 87 -5.54 15.27 6.61
C TYR A 87 -5.18 14.46 7.87
N LEU A 88 -5.74 13.26 8.03
CA LEU A 88 -5.48 12.37 9.16
C LEU A 88 -4.73 11.12 8.70
N HIS A 89 -3.95 10.53 9.59
CA HIS A 89 -3.37 9.22 9.34
C HIS A 89 -4.44 8.14 9.32
N HIS A 90 -4.40 7.30 8.29
CA HIS A 90 -5.35 6.22 8.07
C HIS A 90 -4.91 4.92 8.73
N ASP A 91 -3.60 4.64 8.74
CA ASP A 91 -3.07 3.36 9.16
C ASP A 91 -3.10 3.18 10.68
N ALA A 92 -3.73 2.11 11.14
CA ALA A 92 -3.90 1.79 12.55
C ALA A 92 -3.74 0.29 12.84
N LEU A 93 -3.45 -0.01 14.10
CA LEU A 93 -3.48 -1.34 14.68
C LEU A 93 -4.69 -1.46 15.61
N GLU A 94 -5.53 -2.44 15.37
CA GLU A 94 -6.64 -2.86 16.22
C GLU A 94 -6.22 -4.07 17.05
N PHE A 95 -6.39 -3.98 18.37
CA PHE A 95 -6.05 -5.03 19.32
C PHE A 95 -7.29 -5.86 19.71
N PRO A 96 -7.11 -7.11 20.20
CA PRO A 96 -8.23 -7.99 20.59
C PRO A 96 -9.16 -7.44 21.68
N ASP A 97 -8.71 -6.45 22.46
CA ASP A 97 -9.50 -5.72 23.47
C ASP A 97 -10.36 -4.58 22.86
N GLY A 98 -10.28 -4.37 21.55
CA GLY A 98 -10.94 -3.29 20.82
C GLY A 98 -10.19 -1.96 20.84
N GLN A 99 -8.99 -1.89 21.43
CA GLN A 99 -8.15 -0.70 21.38
C GLN A 99 -7.66 -0.48 19.94
N VAL A 100 -7.68 0.77 19.46
CA VAL A 100 -7.14 1.15 18.14
C VAL A 100 -6.05 2.21 18.33
N VAL A 101 -4.88 1.97 17.73
CA VAL A 101 -3.70 2.84 17.83
C VAL A 101 -3.18 3.17 16.43
N LEU A 102 -2.98 4.46 16.12
CA LEU A 102 -2.38 4.87 14.85
C LEU A 102 -0.94 4.36 14.73
N VAL A 103 -0.57 3.88 13.54
CA VAL A 103 0.80 3.39 13.26
C VAL A 103 1.84 4.50 13.51
N THR A 104 1.47 5.76 13.26
CA THR A 104 2.33 6.92 13.52
C THR A 104 2.64 7.15 15.00
N HIS A 105 1.85 6.62 15.93
CA HIS A 105 2.06 6.74 17.38
C HIS A 105 2.89 5.58 17.96
N LEU A 106 3.14 4.49 17.21
CA LEU A 106 3.92 3.35 17.71
C LEU A 106 5.36 3.79 18.00
N CYS A 107 5.93 3.37 19.12
CA CYS A 107 7.33 3.64 19.41
C CYS A 107 8.25 2.94 18.38
N ALA A 108 9.29 3.62 17.90
CA ALA A 108 10.20 3.08 16.90
C ALA A 108 11.08 1.93 17.47
N GLY A 109 11.56 1.05 16.59
CA GLY A 109 12.39 -0.11 16.93
C GLY A 109 11.62 -1.35 17.38
N GLN A 110 10.29 -1.26 17.53
CA GLN A 110 9.44 -2.40 17.84
C GLN A 110 9.37 -3.39 16.67
N ARG A 111 9.41 -4.68 16.97
CA ARG A 111 9.41 -5.76 15.99
C ARG A 111 8.08 -6.49 15.97
N ALA A 112 7.61 -6.80 14.77
CA ALA A 112 6.40 -7.58 14.52
C ALA A 112 6.67 -8.62 13.43
N THR A 113 6.02 -9.77 13.52
CA THR A 113 5.99 -10.78 12.46
C THR A 113 4.61 -10.81 11.82
N VAL A 114 4.56 -10.83 10.49
CA VAL A 114 3.31 -10.97 9.73
C VAL A 114 2.78 -12.41 9.90
N LEU A 115 1.68 -12.57 10.61
CA LEU A 115 1.10 -13.89 10.91
C LEU A 115 0.22 -14.39 9.76
N GLN A 116 -0.59 -13.50 9.18
CA GLN A 116 -1.40 -13.79 8.00
C GLN A 116 -1.74 -12.52 7.23
N LEU A 117 -1.94 -12.66 5.92
CA LEU A 117 -2.54 -11.65 5.05
C LEU A 117 -4.07 -11.88 4.97
N PRO A 118 -4.89 -10.84 4.71
CA PRO A 118 -6.34 -11.02 4.60
C PRO A 118 -6.69 -12.00 3.47
N ALA A 119 -7.72 -12.83 3.68
CA ALA A 119 -8.08 -13.96 2.81
C ALA A 119 -8.36 -13.62 1.33
N GLY A 120 -8.57 -12.34 0.98
CA GLY A 120 -8.70 -11.87 -0.40
C GLY A 120 -7.37 -11.60 -1.13
N ALA A 121 -6.25 -11.48 -0.41
CA ALA A 121 -4.95 -11.09 -1.00
C ALA A 121 -4.43 -12.09 -2.05
N ALA A 122 -4.66 -13.39 -1.84
CA ALA A 122 -4.28 -14.45 -2.78
C ALA A 122 -5.11 -14.47 -4.08
N ILE A 123 -6.24 -13.77 -4.13
CA ILE A 123 -7.13 -13.70 -5.31
C ILE A 123 -6.64 -12.60 -6.27
N GLU A 124 -6.12 -11.48 -5.73
CA GLU A 124 -5.62 -10.38 -6.55
C GLU A 124 -4.26 -10.69 -7.20
N GLU A 125 -3.47 -11.62 -6.65
CA GLU A 125 -2.25 -12.13 -7.30
C GLU A 125 -2.56 -12.94 -8.56
N HIS A 126 -3.67 -13.69 -8.59
CA HIS A 126 -4.14 -14.40 -9.78
C HIS A 126 -4.81 -13.46 -10.81
N ARG A 127 -5.43 -12.36 -10.37
CA ARG A 127 -6.13 -11.42 -11.26
C ARG A 127 -5.23 -10.42 -11.96
N HIS A 128 -4.04 -10.11 -11.41
CA HIS A 128 -3.08 -9.23 -12.09
C HIS A 128 -2.20 -9.96 -13.11
N ALA A 129 -2.15 -11.29 -13.08
CA ALA A 129 -1.36 -12.10 -14.02
C ALA A 129 -2.02 -12.23 -15.42
N GLU A 130 -3.35 -12.10 -15.52
CA GLU A 130 -4.11 -12.30 -16.77
C GLU A 130 -4.59 -10.99 -17.43
N ALA A 131 -3.82 -9.91 -17.27
CA ALA A 131 -4.08 -8.61 -17.89
C ALA A 131 -2.92 -8.10 -18.78
N GLY A 132 -1.98 -8.99 -19.16
CA GLY A 132 -0.77 -8.65 -19.89
C GLY A 132 -0.37 -9.70 -20.93
N GLY A 133 -1.25 -9.98 -21.90
CA GLY A 133 -1.03 -11.06 -22.86
C GLY A 133 -1.87 -11.01 -24.12
N GLU A 134 -1.68 -10.01 -24.98
CA GLU A 134 -1.84 -10.21 -26.43
C GLU A 134 -0.66 -9.57 -27.18
N THR A 135 0.02 -10.40 -27.98
CA THR A 135 1.35 -10.14 -28.55
C THR A 135 1.26 -9.49 -29.93
N ALA A 136 2.24 -8.66 -30.28
CA ALA A 136 2.24 -7.90 -31.53
C ALA A 136 2.67 -8.70 -32.79
N ALA A 137 2.03 -8.36 -33.92
CA ALA A 137 2.53 -8.41 -35.30
C ALA A 137 2.68 -9.81 -35.98
N PRO A 138 2.84 -9.93 -37.33
CA PRO A 138 3.13 -8.86 -38.31
C PRO A 138 2.44 -8.91 -39.72
N ALA A 139 2.81 -7.91 -40.55
CA ALA A 139 3.02 -7.94 -42.01
C ALA A 139 1.90 -7.64 -43.03
N GLY A 140 2.24 -6.74 -43.98
CA GLY A 140 1.81 -6.83 -45.40
C GLY A 140 0.82 -5.77 -45.91
N PRO A 141 1.16 -4.96 -46.94
CA PRO A 141 0.25 -3.96 -47.52
C PRO A 141 -0.50 -4.47 -48.76
N SER A 142 -1.73 -4.00 -48.98
CA SER A 142 -2.39 -4.01 -50.29
C SER A 142 -3.35 -2.83 -50.46
N ALA A 143 -3.19 -2.13 -51.59
CA ALA A 143 -4.16 -1.21 -52.19
C ALA A 143 -4.51 -1.77 -53.59
N PRO A 144 -5.37 -1.14 -54.43
CA PRO A 144 -6.29 -0.03 -54.20
C PRO A 144 -7.74 -0.37 -54.67
N ALA A 145 -8.67 0.59 -54.60
CA ALA A 145 -9.88 0.61 -55.45
C ALA A 145 -10.43 2.03 -55.66
N GLU A 146 -10.49 2.47 -56.91
CA GLU A 146 -11.33 3.58 -57.41
C GLU A 146 -12.80 3.06 -57.55
N ALA A 147 -13.87 3.79 -57.86
CA ALA A 147 -14.16 5.19 -58.23
C ALA A 147 -15.64 5.49 -57.79
N ALA A 148 -16.43 6.50 -58.21
CA ALA A 148 -16.32 7.62 -59.14
C ALA A 148 -17.39 8.71 -58.79
N GLY A 149 -17.31 9.89 -59.40
CA GLY A 149 -18.45 10.84 -59.56
C GLY A 149 -18.49 12.01 -58.55
N GLY A 150 -18.37 13.28 -58.94
CA GLY A 150 -18.14 13.88 -60.26
C GLY A 150 -19.23 14.86 -60.68
N GLN A 151 -18.93 16.17 -60.59
CA GLN A 151 -19.58 17.37 -61.19
C GLN A 151 -19.17 18.60 -60.34
N HIS A 152 -19.00 19.83 -60.86
CA HIS A 152 -18.70 20.32 -62.20
C HIS A 152 -18.31 21.81 -62.05
N GLU A 153 -17.06 22.20 -62.35
CA GLU A 153 -16.66 23.60 -62.54
C GLU A 153 -16.20 23.78 -63.99
N PRO A 154 -16.51 24.94 -64.59
CA PRO A 154 -15.49 25.62 -65.38
C PRO A 154 -15.42 27.12 -65.06
N GLN A 155 -14.21 27.60 -64.79
CA GLN A 155 -13.85 29.02 -64.89
C GLN A 155 -13.20 29.28 -66.25
N THR A 156 -13.43 30.45 -66.86
CA THR A 156 -12.41 31.34 -67.48
C THR A 156 -13.10 32.48 -68.24
N ALA A 157 -12.50 33.68 -68.14
CA ALA A 157 -12.78 34.95 -68.84
C ALA A 157 -14.00 35.75 -68.37
#